data_AF-A0A151SYB4-F1
#
_entry.id   AF-A0A151SYB4-F1
#
_cell.length_a   1.000
_cell.length_b   1.000
_cell.length_c   1.000
_cell.angle_alpha   90.00
_cell.angle_beta   90.00
_cell.angle_gamma   90.00
#
_symmetry.space_group_name_H-M   'P 1'
#
loop_
_entity.id
_entity.type
_entity.pdbx_description
1 polymer ?
#
loop_
_entity_poly.entity_id
_entity_poly.type
_entity_poly.pdbx_seq_one_letter_code
_entity_poly.pdbx_strand_id
1 'polypeptide(L)'
;KVMRYLQGTKEHMLTYRRSEHLEVTGYSDLDFAGCVHTRKSTFGYLFMLARGAISWKGAKQSVIVASTVEAEFVACFKATVQAKWLCKFISRLGVVDSIAKPLKIYCDNSASVFFSRNNKYSKGAKHMELKYFSVKEEV
;
A
#
# COMPACT_ATOMS: atom_id res chain seq x y z
N LYS A 1 2.64 -6.87 -25.00
CA LYS A 1 1.56 -6.37 -24.12
C LYS A 1 1.83 -4.94 -23.63
N VAL A 2 2.97 -4.66 -22.99
CA VAL A 2 3.30 -3.31 -22.45
C VAL A 2 3.31 -2.22 -23.54
N MET A 3 4.00 -2.42 -24.65
CA MET A 3 4.06 -1.42 -25.73
C MET A 3 2.67 -1.06 -26.30
N ARG A 4 1.76 -2.04 -26.40
CA ARG A 4 0.38 -1.83 -26.86
C ARG A 4 -0.42 -0.99 -25.85
N TYR A 5 -0.25 -1.26 -24.56
CA TYR A 5 -0.86 -0.46 -23.49
C TYR A 5 -0.37 0.99 -23.56
N LEU A 6 0.95 1.20 -23.61
CA LEU A 6 1.54 2.55 -23.70
C LEU A 6 1.05 3.32 -24.92
N GLN A 7 0.98 2.66 -26.08
CA GLN A 7 0.48 3.30 -27.30
C GLN A 7 -1.02 3.65 -27.21
N GLY A 8 -1.83 2.79 -26.60
CA GLY A 8 -3.27 3.01 -26.42
C GLY A 8 -3.61 4.05 -25.34
N THR A 9 -2.73 4.24 -24.35
CA THR A 9 -2.93 5.19 -23.25
C THR A 9 -2.05 6.43 -23.35
N LYS A 10 -1.48 6.72 -24.53
CA LYS A 10 -0.56 7.85 -24.73
C LYS A 10 -1.15 9.22 -24.36
N GLU A 11 -2.48 9.35 -24.45
CA GLU A 11 -3.24 10.57 -24.14
C GLU A 11 -3.83 10.55 -22.72
N HIS A 12 -3.64 9.46 -21.97
CA HIS A 12 -4.14 9.39 -20.60
C HIS A 12 -3.29 10.25 -19.68
N MET A 13 -3.93 10.97 -18.79
CA MET A 13 -3.28 11.82 -17.81
C MET A 13 -3.99 11.75 -16.47
N LEU A 14 -3.26 12.08 -15.40
CA LEU A 14 -3.87 12.22 -14.08
C LEU A 14 -4.72 13.48 -14.04
N THR A 15 -5.98 13.32 -13.68
CA THR A 15 -6.92 14.44 -13.53
C THR A 15 -7.19 14.71 -12.07
N TYR A 16 -7.08 15.98 -11.67
CA TYR A 16 -7.42 16.44 -10.34
C TYR A 16 -8.65 17.34 -10.43
N ARG A 17 -9.60 17.16 -9.51
CA ARG A 17 -10.80 17.98 -9.43
C ARG A 17 -10.76 18.79 -8.14
N ARG A 18 -10.99 20.10 -8.25
CA ARG A 18 -11.16 20.97 -7.08
C ARG A 18 -12.24 20.39 -6.17
N SER A 19 -11.92 20.27 -4.88
CA SER A 19 -12.82 19.79 -3.83
C SER A 19 -12.66 20.68 -2.61
N GLU A 20 -13.77 21.01 -1.96
CA GLU A 20 -13.78 21.71 -0.67
C GLU A 20 -13.44 20.77 0.49
N HIS A 21 -13.56 19.46 0.26
CA HIS A 21 -13.19 18.41 1.20
C HIS A 21 -12.04 17.60 0.61
N LEU A 22 -10.82 17.91 1.02
CA LEU A 22 -9.63 17.16 0.63
C LEU A 22 -9.41 16.02 1.62
N GLU A 23 -9.62 14.79 1.15
CA GLU A 23 -9.31 13.55 1.87
C GLU A 23 -8.27 12.76 1.07
N VAL A 24 -7.30 12.18 1.79
CA VAL A 24 -6.36 11.22 1.20
C VAL A 24 -6.92 9.82 1.42
N THR A 25 -7.07 9.07 0.32
CA THR A 25 -7.52 7.68 0.37
C THR A 25 -6.43 6.76 -0.15
N GLY A 26 -6.07 5.74 0.64
CA GLY A 26 -5.12 4.71 0.25
C GLY A 26 -5.81 3.42 -0.16
N TYR A 27 -5.18 2.69 -1.09
CA TYR A 27 -5.53 1.34 -1.50
C TYR A 27 -4.26 0.49 -1.43
N SER A 28 -4.38 -0.76 -1.00
CA SER A 28 -3.33 -1.75 -1.03
C SER A 28 -3.86 -3.03 -1.65
N ASP A 29 -3.03 -3.68 -2.44
CA ASP A 29 -3.33 -4.93 -3.14
C ASP A 29 -2.13 -5.87 -3.11
N LEU A 30 -2.39 -7.17 -3.19
CA LEU A 30 -1.37 -8.19 -3.27
C LEU A 30 -1.78 -9.33 -4.21
N ASP A 31 -0.87 -9.65 -5.13
CA ASP A 31 -0.87 -10.88 -5.90
C ASP A 31 0.12 -11.89 -5.30
N PHE A 32 -0.39 -12.96 -4.67
CA PHE A 32 0.44 -13.99 -4.02
C PHE A 32 1.02 -14.97 -5.04
N ALA A 33 2.35 -15.19 -4.96
CA ALA A 33 3.08 -16.14 -5.80
C ALA A 33 2.84 -16.02 -7.32
N GLY A 34 2.34 -14.87 -7.81
CA GLY A 34 1.99 -14.65 -9.22
C GLY A 34 3.20 -14.72 -10.18
N CYS A 35 4.43 -14.63 -9.67
CA CYS A 35 5.62 -14.86 -10.49
C CYS A 35 5.97 -16.35 -10.57
N VAL A 36 5.68 -16.97 -11.71
CA VAL A 36 5.93 -18.41 -11.97
C VAL A 36 7.38 -18.83 -11.71
N HIS A 37 8.35 -17.97 -12.05
CA HIS A 37 9.78 -18.29 -11.94
C HIS A 37 10.35 -18.13 -10.53
N THR A 38 9.94 -17.09 -9.79
CA THR A 38 10.54 -16.78 -8.48
C THR A 38 9.62 -17.13 -7.30
N ARG A 39 8.34 -17.45 -7.58
CA ARG A 39 7.27 -17.61 -6.58
C ARG A 39 7.12 -16.42 -5.62
N LYS A 40 7.70 -15.27 -5.98
CA LYS A 40 7.60 -14.04 -5.20
C LYS A 40 6.24 -13.41 -5.44
N SER A 41 5.61 -12.99 -4.35
CA SER A 41 4.38 -12.19 -4.39
C SER A 41 4.65 -10.80 -4.92
N THR A 42 3.67 -10.17 -5.57
CA THR A 42 3.71 -8.78 -6.01
C THR A 42 2.78 -7.97 -5.12
N PHE A 43 3.24 -6.83 -4.62
CA PHE A 43 2.39 -5.92 -3.85
C PHE A 43 2.21 -4.61 -4.59
N GLY A 44 1.06 -3.98 -4.38
CA GLY A 44 0.70 -2.69 -4.92
C GLY A 44 0.12 -1.78 -3.84
N TYR A 45 0.38 -0.48 -3.93
CA TYR A 45 -0.42 0.53 -3.25
C TYR A 45 -0.67 1.74 -4.14
N LEU A 46 -1.76 2.45 -3.85
CA LEU A 46 -2.18 3.67 -4.52
C LEU A 46 -2.79 4.64 -3.51
N PHE A 47 -2.29 5.87 -3.47
CA PHE A 47 -2.85 6.96 -2.68
C PHE A 47 -3.43 8.02 -3.61
N MET A 48 -4.68 8.40 -3.33
CA MET A 48 -5.48 9.33 -4.10
C MET A 48 -5.77 10.59 -3.28
N LEU A 49 -5.77 11.74 -3.95
CA LEU A 49 -6.20 13.04 -3.43
C LEU A 49 -6.88 13.81 -4.56
N ALA A 50 -8.00 14.48 -4.28
CA ALA A 50 -8.73 15.28 -5.27
C ALA A 50 -9.07 14.49 -6.56
N ARG A 51 -9.40 13.20 -6.41
CA ARG A 51 -9.66 12.21 -7.50
C ARG A 51 -8.46 11.85 -8.38
N GLY A 52 -7.26 12.35 -8.08
CA GLY A 52 -6.02 12.01 -8.78
C GLY A 52 -5.05 11.20 -7.92
N ALA A 53 -4.17 10.43 -8.55
CA ALA A 53 -3.15 9.63 -7.88
C ALA A 53 -1.94 10.49 -7.48
N ILE A 54 -1.60 10.51 -6.19
CA ILE A 54 -0.49 11.32 -5.67
C ILE A 54 0.73 10.49 -5.25
N SER A 55 0.57 9.20 -5.01
CA SER A 55 1.67 8.29 -4.68
C SER A 55 1.24 6.85 -4.96
N TRP A 56 2.03 6.10 -5.72
CA TRP A 56 1.75 4.70 -6.02
C TRP A 56 3.04 3.90 -6.12
N LYS A 57 2.92 2.58 -5.94
CA LYS A 57 4.02 1.64 -6.17
C LYS A 57 3.44 0.27 -6.47
N GLY A 58 3.99 -0.40 -7.48
CA GLY A 58 3.82 -1.83 -7.72
C GLY A 58 5.18 -2.48 -7.77
N ALA A 59 5.45 -3.49 -6.94
CA ALA A 59 6.75 -4.15 -6.91
C ALA A 59 6.64 -5.60 -6.43
N LYS A 60 7.57 -6.44 -6.90
CA LYS A 60 7.76 -7.77 -6.33
C LYS A 60 8.24 -7.64 -4.89
N GLN A 61 7.73 -8.48 -4.00
CA GLN A 61 8.24 -8.60 -2.64
C GLN A 61 9.69 -9.11 -2.71
N SER A 62 10.56 -8.52 -1.90
CA SER A 62 11.95 -8.97 -1.77
C SER A 62 12.00 -10.35 -1.13
N VAL A 63 11.17 -10.54 -0.10
CA VAL A 63 11.02 -11.74 0.71
C VAL A 63 10.07 -12.74 0.06
N ILE A 64 10.43 -14.02 0.07
CA ILE A 64 9.51 -15.13 -0.23
C ILE A 64 8.79 -15.45 1.08
N VAL A 65 7.46 -15.43 1.02
CA VAL A 65 6.57 -15.65 2.16
C VAL A 65 5.81 -16.95 1.96
N ALA A 66 5.60 -17.70 3.04
CA ALA A 66 5.05 -19.06 2.97
C ALA A 66 3.52 -19.08 2.87
N SER A 67 2.86 -17.95 3.12
CA SER A 67 1.40 -17.84 3.08
C SER A 67 0.93 -16.51 2.47
N THR A 68 -0.28 -16.54 1.90
CA THR A 68 -0.98 -15.34 1.40
C THR A 68 -1.15 -14.30 2.51
N VAL A 69 -1.52 -14.73 3.72
CA VAL A 69 -1.72 -13.84 4.88
C VAL A 69 -0.45 -13.07 5.24
N GLU A 70 0.71 -13.75 5.25
CA GLU A 70 2.00 -13.09 5.49
C GLU A 70 2.35 -12.10 4.38
N ALA A 71 2.12 -12.49 3.13
CA ALA A 71 2.34 -11.62 1.99
C ALA A 71 1.49 -10.35 2.08
N GLU A 72 0.21 -10.49 2.43
CA GLU A 72 -0.75 -9.39 2.52
C GLU A 72 -0.41 -8.47 3.69
N PHE A 73 0.03 -9.03 4.81
CA PHE A 73 0.55 -8.24 5.93
C PHE A 73 1.76 -7.39 5.51
N VAL A 74 2.72 -7.97 4.77
CA VAL A 74 3.89 -7.23 4.27
C VAL A 74 3.47 -6.12 3.31
N ALA A 75 2.50 -6.36 2.42
CA ALA A 75 1.96 -5.34 1.53
C ALA A 75 1.31 -4.19 2.31
N CYS A 76 0.42 -4.52 3.25
CA CYS A 76 -0.28 -3.57 4.11
C CYS A 76 0.69 -2.76 4.98
N PHE A 77 1.73 -3.38 5.52
CA PHE A 77 2.78 -2.71 6.28
C PHE A 77 3.53 -1.68 5.42
N LYS A 78 3.93 -2.06 4.19
CA LYS A 78 4.59 -1.14 3.25
C LYS A 78 3.69 0.03 2.86
N ALA A 79 2.40 -0.22 2.62
CA ALA A 79 1.42 0.84 2.37
C ALA A 79 1.28 1.77 3.59
N THR A 80 1.24 1.23 4.80
CA THR A 80 1.14 2.00 6.04
C THR A 80 2.37 2.89 6.28
N VAL A 81 3.59 2.39 6.01
CA VAL A 81 4.82 3.19 6.09
C VAL A 81 4.75 4.36 5.10
N GLN A 82 4.31 4.11 3.87
CA GLN A 82 4.14 5.17 2.87
C GLN A 82 3.06 6.18 3.30
N ALA A 83 1.93 5.71 3.82
CA ALA A 83 0.87 6.57 4.32
C ALA A 83 1.35 7.50 5.44
N LYS A 84 2.12 6.97 6.41
CA LYS A 84 2.71 7.78 7.49
C LYS A 84 3.65 8.85 6.95
N TRP A 85 4.50 8.50 5.97
CA TRP A 85 5.37 9.46 5.31
C TRP A 85 4.57 10.54 4.58
N LEU A 86 3.54 10.12 3.82
CA LEU A 86 2.69 11.00 3.04
C LEU A 86 1.91 11.98 3.92
N CYS A 87 1.37 11.52 5.05
CA CYS A 87 0.74 12.40 6.04
C CYS A 87 1.70 13.49 6.53
N LYS A 88 2.92 13.10 6.94
CA LYS A 88 3.94 14.08 7.39
C LYS A 88 4.32 15.06 6.29
N PHE A 89 4.44 14.58 5.05
CA PHE A 89 4.77 15.41 3.90
C PHE A 89 3.66 16.45 3.64
N ILE A 90 2.40 16.01 3.54
CA ILE A 90 1.27 16.90 3.25
C ILE A 90 1.03 17.89 4.39
N SER A 91 1.12 17.45 5.65
CA SER A 91 0.98 18.33 6.81
C SER A 91 2.01 19.48 6.80
N ARG A 92 3.22 19.26 6.26
CA ARG A 92 4.23 20.31 6.12
C ARG A 92 3.98 21.27 4.97
N LEU A 93 3.19 20.88 3.97
CA LEU A 93 2.91 21.74 2.82
C LEU A 93 1.85 22.80 3.14
N GLY A 94 1.06 22.64 4.21
CA GLY A 94 0.03 23.62 4.61
C GLY A 94 -1.13 23.77 3.62
N VAL A 95 -1.25 22.87 2.64
CA VAL A 95 -2.27 22.92 1.56
C VAL A 95 -3.55 22.18 1.95
N VAL A 96 -3.48 21.37 3.01
CA VAL A 96 -4.59 20.52 3.44
C VAL A 96 -4.74 20.64 4.96
N ASP A 97 -5.36 21.72 5.41
CA ASP A 97 -5.79 21.91 6.80
C ASP A 97 -6.76 20.79 7.26
N SER A 98 -7.30 20.03 6.31
CA SER A 98 -8.32 19.01 6.48
C SER A 98 -7.84 17.56 6.45
N ILE A 99 -6.55 17.23 6.68
CA ILE A 99 -6.21 15.84 7.07
C ILE A 99 -6.72 15.62 8.50
N ALA A 100 -8.03 15.65 8.65
CA ALA A 100 -8.73 15.33 9.86
C ALA A 100 -8.77 13.80 9.96
N LYS A 101 -8.05 13.27 10.94
CA LYS A 101 -8.19 11.89 11.44
C LYS A 101 -7.57 10.84 10.49
N PRO A 102 -7.33 9.58 10.95
CA PRO A 102 -6.32 8.72 10.36
C PRO A 102 -6.63 8.37 8.90
N LEU A 103 -5.60 8.39 8.06
CA LEU A 103 -5.66 8.06 6.64
C LEU A 103 -6.27 6.66 6.46
N LYS A 104 -7.37 6.58 5.70
CA LYS A 104 -8.04 5.32 5.41
C LYS A 104 -7.28 4.58 4.31
N ILE A 105 -6.84 3.36 4.61
CA ILE A 105 -6.28 2.44 3.62
C ILE A 105 -7.29 1.31 3.44
N TYR A 106 -7.74 1.12 2.20
CA TYR A 106 -8.58 -0.01 1.81
C TYR A 106 -7.68 -1.17 1.38
N CYS A 107 -7.89 -2.33 2.00
CA CYS A 107 -7.30 -3.60 1.60
C CYS A 107 -8.44 -4.60 1.41
N ASP A 108 -8.34 -5.44 0.40
CA ASP A 108 -9.26 -6.56 0.13
C ASP A 108 -9.21 -7.64 1.22
N ASN A 109 -8.09 -7.77 1.91
CA ASN A 109 -7.92 -8.75 2.97
C ASN A 109 -8.68 -8.40 4.25
N SER A 110 -9.74 -9.15 4.51
CA SER A 110 -10.49 -9.12 5.77
C SER A 110 -9.61 -9.39 6.99
N ALA A 111 -8.56 -10.21 6.89
CA ALA A 111 -7.63 -10.47 7.98
C ALA A 111 -6.75 -9.25 8.30
N SER A 112 -6.25 -8.53 7.28
CA SER A 112 -5.48 -7.29 7.49
C SER A 112 -6.34 -6.17 8.09
N VAL A 113 -7.61 -6.09 7.67
CA VAL A 113 -8.60 -5.18 8.26
C VAL A 113 -8.94 -5.59 9.70
N PHE A 114 -9.02 -6.89 9.99
CA PHE A 114 -9.27 -7.42 11.34
C PHE A 114 -8.10 -7.17 12.30
N PHE A 115 -6.84 -7.34 11.84
CA PHE A 115 -5.64 -7.06 12.62
C PHE A 115 -5.45 -5.58 12.92
N SER A 116 -5.83 -4.69 11.99
CA SER A 116 -5.74 -3.23 12.22
C SER A 116 -6.80 -2.68 13.16
N ARG A 117 -8.01 -3.29 13.19
CA ARG A 117 -9.11 -2.89 14.09
C ARG A 117 -8.94 -3.39 15.51
N ASN A 118 -8.30 -4.55 15.69
CA ASN A 118 -8.00 -5.08 17.01
C ASN A 118 -6.66 -4.53 17.51
N ASN A 119 -6.71 -3.47 18.33
CA ASN A 119 -5.55 -2.84 18.99
C ASN A 119 -4.77 -3.79 19.94
N LYS A 120 -5.20 -5.05 20.03
CA LYS A 120 -4.43 -6.13 20.63
C LYS A 120 -3.39 -6.56 19.61
N TYR A 121 -2.17 -6.05 19.72
CA TYR A 121 -0.98 -6.67 19.14
C TYR A 121 -1.01 -8.17 19.47
N SER A 122 -1.54 -8.96 18.55
CA SER A 122 -1.58 -10.41 18.73
C SER A 122 -0.12 -10.90 18.70
N LYS A 123 0.18 -11.95 19.46
CA LYS A 123 1.51 -12.59 19.38
C LYS A 123 1.89 -12.94 17.92
N GLY A 124 0.89 -13.21 17.08
CA GLY A 124 1.06 -13.45 15.63
C GLY A 124 1.56 -12.22 14.86
N ALA A 125 1.02 -11.03 15.10
CA ALA A 125 1.45 -9.80 14.41
C ALA A 125 2.90 -9.42 14.77
N LYS A 126 3.28 -9.53 16.06
CA LYS A 126 4.68 -9.34 16.51
C LYS A 126 5.60 -10.39 15.92
N HIS A 127 5.16 -11.66 15.87
CA HIS A 127 5.95 -12.74 15.30
C HIS A 127 6.15 -12.56 13.78
N MET A 128 5.13 -12.10 13.06
CA MET A 128 5.22 -11.79 11.63
C MET A 128 6.09 -10.56 11.36
N GLU A 129 6.01 -9.53 12.19
CA GLU A 129 6.89 -8.36 12.11
C GLU A 129 8.36 -8.76 12.32
N LEU A 130 8.66 -9.50 13.39
CA LEU A 130 10.00 -10.02 13.67
C LEU A 130 10.52 -10.93 12.54
N LYS A 131 9.68 -11.83 12.02
CA LYS A 131 10.02 -12.66 10.84
C LYS A 131 10.34 -11.81 9.62
N TYR A 132 9.55 -10.78 9.33
CA TYR A 132 9.80 -9.91 8.20
C TYR A 132 11.12 -9.14 8.33
N PHE A 133 11.44 -8.64 9.53
CA PHE A 133 12.72 -7.98 9.79
C PHE A 133 13.89 -8.96 9.69
N SER A 134 13.77 -10.18 10.25
CA SER A 134 14.80 -11.22 10.18
C SER A 134 15.12 -11.63 8.73
N VAL A 135 14.11 -11.87 7.90
CA VAL A 135 14.32 -12.27 6.49
C VAL A 135 14.82 -11.09 5.63
N LYS A 136 14.61 -9.85 6.08
CA LYS A 136 15.19 -8.68 5.41
C LYS A 136 16.67 -8.48 5.74
N GLU A 137 17.14 -8.87 6.93
CA GLU A 137 18.55 -8.77 7.31
C GLU A 137 19.42 -9.89 6.71
N GLU A 138 18.84 -11.05 6.42
CA GLU A 138 19.54 -12.16 5.75
C GLU A 138 19.72 -11.98 4.22
N VAL A 139 19.28 -10.85 3.66
CA VAL A 139 19.41 -10.48 2.23
C VAL A 139 20.22 -9.20 2.09
#